data_AF-A0A9X4KL38-F1
#
_entry.id   AF-A0A9X4KL38-F1
#
_cell.length_a   1.000
_cell.length_b   1.000
_cell.length_c   1.000
_cell.angle_alpha   90.00
_cell.angle_beta   90.00
_cell.angle_gamma   90.00
#
_symmetry.space_group_name_H-M   'P 1'
#
loop_
_entity.id
_entity.type
_entity.pdbx_description
1 polymer ?
#
loop_
_entity_poly.entity_id
_entity_poly.type
_entity_poly.pdbx_seq_one_letter_code
_entity_poly.pdbx_strand_id
1 'polypeptide(L)' 'MKPAASLKPSHRSKLRLSEAATNIIASKHLYMMLTPFVLYYIIFYYMPFGGLRMAFMNYKPFLGMDGSAWVGFQNFVDFF' A
#
# COMPACT_ATOMS: atom_id res chain seq x y z
N MET A 1 52.80 -26.94 -19.88
CA MET A 1 51.56 -27.20 -19.12
C MET A 1 51.22 -25.96 -18.31
N LYS A 2 50.22 -25.17 -18.74
CA LYS A 2 49.80 -23.92 -18.07
C LYS A 2 48.88 -24.28 -16.89
N PRO A 3 49.16 -23.84 -15.65
CA PRO A 3 48.30 -24.14 -14.52
C PRO A 3 46.99 -23.36 -14.58
N ALA A 4 45.99 -23.98 -13.96
CA ALA A 4 44.57 -23.71 -13.99
C ALA A 4 44.15 -22.26 -13.71
N ALA A 5 43.05 -21.91 -14.37
CA ALA A 5 42.19 -20.76 -14.14
C ALA A 5 42.05 -20.38 -12.65
N SER A 6 42.53 -19.18 -12.31
CA SER A 6 42.21 -18.51 -11.04
C SER A 6 40.80 -17.91 -11.16
N LEU A 7 39.79 -18.74 -10.88
CA LEU A 7 38.43 -18.26 -10.66
C LEU A 7 38.40 -17.46 -9.35
N LYS A 8 38.52 -16.14 -9.47
CA LYS A 8 38.31 -15.17 -8.40
C LYS A 8 36.94 -15.44 -7.75
N PRO A 9 36.86 -15.68 -6.43
CA PRO A 9 35.56 -15.93 -5.80
C PRO A 9 34.73 -14.65 -5.88
N SER A 10 33.68 -14.72 -6.70
CA SER A 10 32.58 -13.76 -6.74
C SER A 10 32.08 -13.54 -5.32
N HIS A 11 32.25 -12.31 -4.81
CA HIS A 11 31.78 -11.87 -3.51
C HIS A 11 30.27 -12.13 -3.42
N ARG A 12 29.89 -13.26 -2.83
CA ARG A 12 28.50 -13.54 -2.47
C ARG A 12 28.15 -12.58 -1.36
N SER A 13 27.55 -11.45 -1.73
CA SER A 13 26.86 -10.57 -0.81
C SER A 13 25.82 -11.42 -0.09
N LYS A 14 26.18 -11.89 1.11
CA LYS A 14 25.19 -12.50 2.01
C LYS A 14 24.12 -11.42 2.16
N LEU A 15 22.91 -11.68 1.66
CA LEU A 15 21.76 -10.79 1.86
C LEU A 15 21.52 -10.73 3.36
N ARG A 16 22.16 -9.75 4.00
CA ARG A 16 22.02 -9.49 5.43
C ARG A 16 20.75 -8.69 5.62
N LEU A 17 19.62 -9.39 5.49
CA LEU A 17 18.29 -8.85 5.74
C LEU A 17 18.22 -8.21 7.14
N SER A 18 18.98 -8.74 8.10
CA SER A 18 19.12 -8.20 9.45
C SER A 18 19.81 -6.82 9.49
N GLU A 19 20.87 -6.62 8.71
CA GLU A 19 21.57 -5.33 8.65
C GLU A 19 20.72 -4.29 7.89
N ALA A 20 20.00 -4.72 6.84
CA ALA A 20 19.08 -3.86 6.10
C ALA A 20 17.94 -3.35 6.99
N ALA A 21 17.34 -4.21 7.82
CA ALA A 21 16.28 -3.81 8.76
C ALA A 21 16.78 -2.85 9.84
N THR A 22 17.99 -3.06 10.37
CA THR A 22 18.61 -2.14 11.35
C THR A 22 18.93 -0.78 10.73
N ASN A 23 19.40 -0.74 9.48
CA ASN A 23 19.70 0.51 8.76
C ASN A 23 18.43 1.31 8.40
N ILE A 24 17.32 0.63 8.12
CA ILE A 24 16.00 1.25 7.92
C ILE A 24 15.55 1.99 9.19
N ILE A 25 15.67 1.34 10.35
CA ILE A 25 15.28 1.92 11.64
C ILE A 25 16.24 3.05 12.06
N ALA A 26 17.53 2.92 11.78
CA ALA A 26 18.53 3.97 12.04
C ALA A 26 18.28 5.24 11.21
N SER A 27 17.68 5.10 10.01
CA SER A 27 17.32 6.21 9.12
C SER A 27 16.01 6.90 9.51
N LYS A 28 15.71 7.01 10.82
CA LYS A 28 14.46 7.56 11.39
C LYS A 28 14.08 8.94 10.85
N HIS A 29 15.07 9.80 10.58
CA HIS A 29 14.85 11.15 10.07
C HIS A 29 14.25 11.17 8.65
N LEU A 30 14.69 10.26 7.77
CA LEU A 30 14.14 10.15 6.42
C LEU A 30 12.67 9.74 6.46
N TYR A 31 12.32 8.77 7.31
CA TYR A 31 10.94 8.36 7.51
C TYR A 31 10.08 9.47 8.11
N MET A 32 10.60 10.25 9.06
CA MET A 32 9.88 11.41 9.63
C MET A 32 9.53 12.48 8.59
N MET A 33 10.40 12.73 7.61
CA MET A 33 10.11 13.67 6.52
C MET A 33 9.08 13.11 5.52
N LEU A 34 9.06 11.79 5.34
CA LEU A 34 8.09 11.10 4.49
C LEU A 34 6.70 11.00 5.16
N THR A 35 6.64 10.89 6.48
CA THR A 35 5.42 10.74 7.27
C THR A 35 4.31 11.74 6.88
N PRO A 36 4.53 13.07 6.85
CA PRO A 36 3.46 14.01 6.51
C PRO A 36 2.92 13.80 5.09
N PHE A 37 3.77 13.41 4.15
CA PHE A 37 3.35 13.17 2.76
C PHE A 37 2.50 11.90 2.64
N VAL A 38 2.92 10.82 3.29
CA VAL A 38 2.16 9.57 3.33
C VAL A 38 0.84 9.76 4.08
N LEU A 39 0.85 10.50 5.19
CA LEU A 39 -0.35 10.78 5.96
C LEU A 39 -1.36 11.59 5.13
N TYR A 40 -0.90 12.63 4.43
CA TYR A 40 -1.72 13.40 3.50
C TYR A 40 -2.32 12.49 2.43
N TYR A 41 -1.52 11.64 1.80
CA TYR A 41 -1.99 10.72 0.78
C TYR A 41 -3.05 9.75 1.33
N ILE A 42 -2.86 9.20 2.52
CA ILE A 42 -3.86 8.31 3.14
C ILE A 42 -5.17 9.05 3.39
N ILE A 43 -5.11 10.26 3.96
CA ILE A 43 -6.32 11.01 4.30
C ILE A 43 -7.04 11.49 3.05
N PHE A 44 -6.35 12.05 2.06
CA PHE A 44 -7.02 12.67 0.92
C PHE A 44 -7.24 11.73 -0.26
N TYR A 45 -6.39 10.73 -0.44
CA TYR A 45 -6.54 9.76 -1.53
C TYR A 45 -7.33 8.53 -1.09
N TYR A 46 -7.02 7.91 0.06
CA TYR A 46 -7.71 6.67 0.46
C TYR A 46 -9.08 6.89 1.11
N MET A 47 -9.28 7.97 1.85
CA MET A 47 -10.58 8.28 2.47
C MET A 47 -11.74 8.43 1.48
N PRO A 48 -11.64 9.15 0.34
CA PRO A 48 -12.77 9.26 -0.59
C PRO A 48 -13.17 7.92 -1.22
N PHE A 49 -12.24 6.97 -1.34
CA PHE A 49 -12.57 5.61 -1.81
C PHE A 49 -13.44 4.84 -0.82
N GLY A 50 -13.50 5.23 0.46
CA GLY A 50 -14.47 4.67 1.41
C GLY A 50 -15.93 4.81 0.93
N GLY A 51 -16.21 5.81 0.09
CA GLY A 51 -17.51 6.02 -0.52
C GLY A 51 -17.89 5.02 -1.62
N LEU A 52 -16.94 4.20 -2.12
CA LEU A 52 -17.23 3.17 -3.12
C LEU A 52 -18.29 2.17 -2.66
N ARG A 53 -18.40 1.92 -1.35
CA ARG A 53 -19.46 1.06 -0.79
C ARG A 53 -20.88 1.57 -1.07
N MET A 54 -21.05 2.88 -1.27
CA MET A 54 -22.35 3.49 -1.58
C MET A 54 -22.90 3.03 -2.92
N ALA A 55 -22.05 2.62 -3.87
CA ALA A 55 -22.48 2.11 -5.16
C ALA A 55 -23.22 0.75 -5.05
N PHE A 56 -23.00 0.01 -3.97
CA PHE A 56 -23.64 -1.30 -3.72
C PHE A 56 -24.84 -1.23 -2.77
N MET A 57 -25.17 -0.03 -2.31
CA MET A 57 -26.24 0.24 -1.35
C MET A 57 -27.28 1.16 -1.99
N ASN A 58 -28.54 1.05 -1.59
CA ASN A 58 -29.53 2.07 -1.92
C ASN A 58 -29.33 3.26 -0.98
N TYR A 59 -28.27 4.03 -1.24
CA TYR A 59 -27.78 5.08 -0.34
C TYR A 59 -28.75 6.25 -0.28
N LYS A 60 -29.32 6.49 0.91
CA LYS A 60 -30.14 7.67 1.20
C LYS A 60 -29.35 8.59 2.14
N PRO A 61 -28.99 9.82 1.72
CA PRO A 61 -28.18 10.74 2.54
C PRO A 61 -28.74 10.98 3.96
N PHE A 62 -30.06 10.96 4.11
CA PHE A 62 -30.74 11.14 5.40
C PHE A 62 -30.57 9.97 6.38
N LEU A 63 -30.32 8.75 5.90
CA LEU A 63 -30.19 7.54 6.72
C LEU A 63 -28.73 7.17 7.02
N GLY A 64 -27.78 7.86 6.38
CA GLY A 64 -26.35 7.56 6.50
C GLY A 64 -25.93 6.26 5.79
N MET A 65 -24.65 5.90 5.96
CA MET A 65 -24.05 4.71 5.32
C MET A 65 -24.56 3.38 5.90
N ASP A 66 -24.95 3.36 7.18
CA ASP A 66 -25.34 2.13 7.89
C ASP A 66 -26.86 1.94 7.96
N GLY A 67 -27.66 2.96 7.61
CA GLY A 67 -29.12 2.85 7.50
C GLY A 67 -29.64 2.50 6.10
N SER A 68 -28.73 2.35 5.12
CA SER A 68 -29.07 2.09 3.72
C SER A 68 -29.02 0.59 3.41
N ALA A 69 -30.06 0.06 2.76
CA ALA A 69 -30.13 -1.36 2.41
C ALA A 69 -29.07 -1.72 1.36
N TRP A 70 -28.37 -2.84 1.56
CA TRP A 70 -27.44 -3.39 0.59
C TRP A 70 -28.21 -4.01 -0.59
N VAL A 71 -27.98 -3.52 -1.80
CA VAL A 71 -28.67 -3.95 -3.03
C VAL A 71 -27.73 -4.61 -4.05
N GLY A 72 -26.45 -4.75 -3.72
CA GLY A 72 -25.46 -5.40 -4.56
C GLY A 72 -25.28 -4.66 -5.90
N PHE A 73 -25.51 -5.36 -7.01
CA PHE A 73 -25.29 -4.81 -8.35
C PHE A 73 -26.52 -4.13 -8.97
N GLN A 74 -27.64 -4.05 -8.27
CA GLN A 74 -28.87 -3.48 -8.83
C GLN A 74 -28.66 -2.06 -9.37
N ASN A 75 -27.93 -1.22 -8.64
CA ASN A 75 -27.62 0.14 -9.05
C ASN A 75 -26.83 0.22 -10.37
N PHE A 76 -26.02 -0.79 -10.70
CA PHE A 76 -25.28 -0.83 -11.96
C PHE A 76 -26.18 -1.28 -13.12
N VAL A 77 -27.08 -2.24 -12.89
CA VAL A 77 -28.06 -2.69 -13.89
C VAL A 77 -29.05 -1.58 -14.22
N ASP A 78 -29.45 -0.77 -13.23
CA ASP A 78 -30.34 0.37 -13.45
C ASP A 78 -29.66 1.54 -14.18
N PHE A 79 -28.32 1.61 -14.16
CA PHE A 79 -27.53 2.71 -14.72
C PHE A 79 -27.04 2.47 -16.16
N PHE A 80 -26.80 1.21 -16.55
CA PHE A 80 -26.26 0.82 -17.87
C PHE A 80 -27.33 0.15 -18.75
#